data_AF-A0A4U9CYH0-F1
#
_entry.id   AF-A0A4U9CYH0-F1
#
_cell.length_a   1.000
_cell.length_b   1.000
_cell.length_c   1.000
_cell.angle_alpha   90.00
_cell.angle_beta   90.00
_cell.angle_gamma   90.00
#
_symmetry.space_group_name_H-M   'P 1'
#
loop_
_entity.id
_entity.type
_entity.pdbx_description
1 polymer ?
#
loop_
_entity_poly.entity_id
_entity_poly.type
_entity_poly.pdbx_seq_one_letter_code
_entity_poly.pdbx_strand_id
1 'polypeptide(L)'
;MPSEFYGEAISEALLLQILDDSIQREEASLEVMCHPAFIDHAIMSSAYCHPRLAELEVLTSEALKYAVAERGYRLGTYRDV
;
A
#
# COMPACT_ATOMS: atom_id res chain seq x y z
N MET A 1 2.89 0.32 17.23
CA MET A 1 1.86 -0.30 16.36
C MET A 1 2.41 -0.22 14.95
N PRO A 2 2.35 -1.29 14.13
CA PRO A 2 2.73 -1.17 12.73
C PRO A 2 1.86 -0.09 12.09
N SER A 3 2.48 0.77 11.29
CA SER A 3 1.75 1.75 10.49
C SER A 3 0.93 0.99 9.45
N GLU A 4 -0.39 1.09 9.48
CA GLU A 4 -1.26 0.45 8.48
C GLU A 4 -1.46 1.39 7.30
N PHE A 5 -1.47 0.85 6.08
CA PHE A 5 -1.81 1.61 4.87
C PHE A 5 -3.35 1.78 4.78
N TYR A 6 -3.92 2.50 5.74
CA TYR A 6 -5.35 2.70 5.89
C TYR A 6 -5.67 4.02 6.61
N GLY A 7 -6.83 4.61 6.33
CA GLY A 7 -7.31 5.83 7.00
C GLY A 7 -7.14 7.07 6.13
N GLU A 8 -6.94 8.22 6.77
CA GLU A 8 -6.95 9.51 6.08
C GLU A 8 -5.57 9.95 5.56
N ALA A 9 -4.48 9.32 6.00
CA ALA A 9 -3.10 9.72 5.71
C ALA A 9 -2.39 8.79 4.71
N ILE A 10 -3.08 8.40 3.64
CA ILE A 10 -2.52 7.56 2.57
C ILE A 10 -1.51 8.36 1.75
N SER A 11 -0.27 7.86 1.66
CA SER A 11 0.80 8.48 0.88
C SER A 11 1.86 7.46 0.48
N GLU A 12 2.66 7.79 -0.55
CA GLU A 12 3.85 7.00 -0.90
C GLU A 12 4.81 6.88 0.29
N ALA A 13 5.04 7.98 1.02
CA ALA A 13 5.94 8.01 2.18
C ALA A 13 5.51 7.02 3.27
N LEU A 14 4.20 6.90 3.53
CA LEU A 14 3.67 5.92 4.47
C LEU A 14 4.00 4.49 4.01
N LEU A 15 3.76 4.16 2.75
CA LEU A 15 4.05 2.83 2.23
C LEU A 15 5.55 2.51 2.27
N LEU A 16 6.40 3.47 1.91
CA LEU A 16 7.85 3.30 1.98
C LEU A 16 8.34 3.09 3.42
N GLN A 17 7.75 3.80 4.40
CA GLN A 17 8.04 3.57 5.81
C GLN A 17 7.67 2.15 6.25
N ILE A 18 6.52 1.64 5.81
CA ILE A 18 6.10 0.26 6.10
C ILE A 18 7.13 -0.76 5.57
N LEU A 19 7.64 -0.55 4.35
CA LEU A 19 8.67 -1.39 3.76
C LEU A 19 10.00 -1.32 4.53
N ASP A 20 10.40 -0.12 4.92
CA ASP A 20 11.62 0.13 5.68
C ASP A 20 11.54 -0.49 7.09
N ASP A 21 10.39 -0.42 7.74
CA ASP A 21 10.15 -1.06 9.04
C ASP A 21 10.21 -2.60 8.93
N SER A 22 9.72 -3.19 7.84
CA SER A 22 9.81 -4.63 7.57
C SER A 22 11.25 -5.09 7.34
N ILE A 23 12.05 -4.30 6.62
CA ILE A 23 13.49 -4.56 6.46
C ILE A 23 14.19 -4.56 7.82
N GLN A 24 13.90 -3.58 8.69
CA GLN A 24 14.48 -3.51 10.03
C GLN A 24 14.11 -4.70 10.91
N ARG A 25 12.97 -5.33 10.66
CA ARG A 25 12.54 -6.56 11.35
C ARG A 25 13.06 -7.85 10.71
N GLU A 26 13.82 -7.74 9.62
CA GLU A 26 14.36 -8.88 8.86
C GLU A 26 13.26 -9.85 8.39
N GLU A 27 12.09 -9.32 8.03
CA GLU A 27 10.96 -10.12 7.55
C GLU A 27 11.27 -10.73 6.16
N ALA A 28 11.01 -12.03 6.00
CA ALA A 28 11.23 -12.73 4.72
C ALA A 28 10.20 -12.37 3.64
N SER A 29 9.00 -11.94 4.07
CA SER A 29 7.90 -11.52 3.22
C SER A 29 6.99 -10.57 3.99
N LEU A 30 6.39 -9.61 3.28
CA LEU A 30 5.45 -8.66 3.84
C LEU A 30 4.18 -8.63 2.99
N GLU A 31 3.02 -8.64 3.64
CA GLU A 31 1.74 -8.34 3.03
C GLU A 31 1.24 -6.97 3.52
N VAL A 32 0.81 -6.13 2.59
CA VAL A 32 0.18 -4.83 2.88
C VAL A 32 -1.23 -4.84 2.28
N MET A 33 -2.24 -4.81 3.15
CA MET A 33 -3.65 -4.74 2.73
C MET A 33 -3.98 -3.35 2.20
N CYS A 34 -4.79 -3.29 1.14
CA CYS A 34 -5.27 -2.06 0.53
C CYS A 34 -6.67 -2.24 -0.07
N HIS A 35 -7.31 -1.13 -0.40
CA HIS A 35 -8.69 -0.99 -0.84
C HIS A 35 -8.87 -0.04 -2.06
N PRO A 36 -7.95 0.01 -3.04
CA PRO A 36 -8.03 0.97 -4.15
C PRO A 36 -9.31 0.76 -4.97
N ALA A 37 -9.98 1.86 -5.34
CA ALA A 37 -11.19 1.83 -6.14
C ALA A 37 -11.49 3.20 -6.78
N PHE A 38 -12.18 3.18 -7.91
CA PHE A 38 -12.93 4.35 -8.37
C PHE A 38 -14.21 4.51 -7.55
N ILE A 39 -14.75 5.73 -7.52
CA ILE A 39 -16.02 6.01 -6.84
C ILE A 39 -17.18 5.73 -7.80
N ASP A 40 -18.06 4.82 -7.39
CA ASP A 40 -19.36 4.56 -8.00
C ASP A 40 -20.47 4.57 -6.94
N HIS A 41 -21.73 4.38 -7.36
CA HIS A 41 -22.87 4.38 -6.44
C HIS A 41 -22.78 3.31 -5.34
N ALA A 42 -22.14 2.17 -5.60
CA ALA A 42 -21.97 1.13 -4.59
C ALA A 42 -20.96 1.59 -3.53
N ILE A 43 -19.80 2.11 -3.96
CA ILE A 43 -18.73 2.59 -3.09
C ILE A 43 -19.14 3.82 -2.29
N MET A 44 -20.02 4.68 -2.80
CA MET A 44 -20.54 5.84 -2.07
C MET A 44 -21.25 5.48 -0.76
N SER A 45 -21.70 4.23 -0.58
CA SER A 45 -22.27 3.75 0.68
C SER A 45 -21.24 3.34 1.73
N SER A 46 -19.96 3.22 1.34
CA SER A 46 -18.87 2.84 2.23
C SER A 46 -18.43 4.00 3.10
N ALA A 47 -18.20 3.75 4.40
CA ALA A 47 -17.52 4.69 5.29
C ALA A 47 -16.08 4.98 4.84
N TYR A 48 -15.50 4.10 4.01
CA TYR A 48 -14.17 4.26 3.44
C TYR A 48 -14.28 4.45 1.92
N CYS A 49 -15.04 5.46 1.50
CA CYS A 49 -15.28 5.78 0.09
C CYS A 49 -14.12 6.58 -0.52
N HIS A 50 -13.90 7.81 -0.06
CA HIS A 50 -12.93 8.73 -0.65
C HIS A 50 -11.46 8.31 -0.52
N PRO A 51 -10.98 7.74 0.61
CA PRO A 51 -9.58 7.33 0.74
C PRO A 51 -9.11 6.32 -0.32
N ARG A 52 -10.02 5.55 -0.90
CA ARG A 52 -9.72 4.56 -1.96
C ARG A 52 -9.15 5.19 -3.23
N LEU A 53 -9.48 6.45 -3.51
CA LEU A 53 -8.88 7.19 -4.62
C LEU A 53 -7.41 7.51 -4.35
N ALA A 54 -7.07 7.91 -3.12
CA ALA A 54 -5.70 8.18 -2.73
C ALA A 54 -4.86 6.89 -2.76
N GLU A 55 -5.43 5.76 -2.31
CA GLU A 55 -4.77 4.47 -2.43
C GLU A 55 -4.53 4.09 -3.90
N LEU A 56 -5.52 4.30 -4.77
CA LEU A 56 -5.36 4.04 -6.20
C LEU A 56 -4.25 4.89 -6.82
N GLU A 57 -4.21 6.19 -6.50
CA GLU A 57 -3.17 7.10 -6.98
C GLU A 57 -1.77 6.67 -6.52
N VAL A 58 -1.61 6.40 -5.22
CA VAL A 58 -0.32 5.97 -4.65
C VAL A 58 0.12 4.63 -5.25
N LEU A 59 -0.75 3.61 -5.26
CA LEU A 59 -0.40 2.26 -5.68
C LEU A 59 -0.16 2.12 -7.20
N THR A 60 -0.57 3.11 -7.99
CA THR A 60 -0.33 3.16 -9.45
C THR A 60 0.80 4.11 -9.85
N SER A 61 1.46 4.75 -8.89
CA SER A 61 2.61 5.63 -9.13
C SER A 61 3.81 4.87 -9.70
N GLU A 62 4.37 5.37 -10.80
CA GLU A 62 5.62 4.84 -11.36
C GLU A 62 6.80 5.08 -10.39
N ALA A 63 6.84 6.21 -9.71
CA ALA A 63 7.90 6.54 -8.76
C ALA A 63 7.93 5.53 -7.61
N LEU A 64 6.75 5.20 -7.08
CA LEU A 64 6.62 4.18 -6.03
C LEU A 64 7.14 2.82 -6.51
N LYS A 65 6.77 2.39 -7.73
CA LYS A 65 7.23 1.11 -8.30
C LYS A 65 8.76 0.98 -8.28
N TYR A 66 9.48 2.05 -8.65
CA TYR A 66 10.94 2.05 -8.60
C TYR A 66 11.46 2.07 -7.17
N ALA A 67 10.87 2.88 -6.29
CA ALA A 67 11.26 2.99 -4.88
C ALA A 67 11.09 1.67 -4.09
N VAL A 68 10.10 0.84 -4.44
CA VAL A 68 9.93 -0.51 -3.89
C VAL A 68 11.06 -1.43 -4.35
N ALA A 69 11.38 -1.41 -5.65
CA ALA A 69 12.45 -2.25 -6.21
C ALA A 69 13.84 -1.88 -5.68
N GLU A 70 14.12 -0.59 -5.48
CA GLU A 70 15.38 -0.09 -4.92
C GLU A 70 15.62 -0.57 -3.48
N ARG A 71 14.56 -0.88 -2.73
CA ARG A 71 14.60 -1.48 -1.39
C ARG A 71 14.83 -3.00 -1.42
N GLY A 72 14.93 -3.60 -2.60
CA GLY A 72 15.14 -5.04 -2.77
C GLY A 72 13.85 -5.87 -2.70
N TYR A 73 12.68 -5.24 -2.64
CA TYR A 73 11.41 -5.96 -2.70
C TYR A 73 11.08 -6.41 -4.13
N ARG A 74 10.52 -7.62 -4.23
CA ARG A 74 9.84 -8.12 -5.42
C ARG A 74 8.36 -8.26 -5.11
N LEU A 75 7.50 -7.68 -5.95
CA LEU A 75 6.06 -7.91 -5.85
C LEU A 75 5.77 -9.38 -6.19
N GLY A 76 5.07 -10.06 -5.27
CA GLY A 76 4.73 -11.47 -5.37
C GLY A 76 3.25 -11.73 -5.11
N THR A 77 2.86 -12.98 -5.26
CA THR A 77 1.54 -13.49 -4.87
C THR A 77 1.69 -14.47 -3.72
N TYR A 78 0.59 -14.91 -3.12
CA TYR A 78 0.60 -15.97 -2.10
C TYR A 78 1.20 -17.31 -2.56
N ARG A 79 1.53 -17.48 -3.85
CA ARG A 79 2.22 -18.67 -4.37
C ARG A 79 3.75 -18.58 -4.26
N ASP A 80 4.28 -17.40 -3.92
CA ASP A 80 5.71 -17.11 -3.83
C ASP A 80 6.29 -17.26 -2.42
N VAL A 81 5.45 -17.62 -1.43
CA VAL A 81 5.79 -17.80 -0.01
C VAL A 81 5.71 -19.25 0.45
#